data_AF-A0A6A7A2Q8-F1
#
_entry.id   AF-A0A6A7A2Q8-F1
#
_cell.length_a   1.000
_cell.length_b   1.000
_cell.length_c   1.000
_cell.angle_alpha   90.00
_cell.angle_beta   90.00
_cell.angle_gamma   90.00
#
_symmetry.space_group_name_H-M   'P 1'
#
loop_
_entity.id
_entity.type
_entity.pdbx_description
1 polymer ?
#
loop_
_entity_poly.entity_id
_entity_poly.type
_entity_poly.pdbx_seq_one_letter_code
_entity_poly.pdbx_strand_id
1 'polypeptide(L)'
;MPLSPIVFCVLGALVFCDIVSRTEMFKDEKPSFHLNHMDLGAQNILVDDDFNFLAIIDLEFAQTAPVQVNHFPLPFPLISSNASIREILQDLKHVAFSNVSRQTAAQTTCQQKLQDAERNLAQKGRPVVPSIADGLYGPASRIYAVSEKLGGSWGTSEELTYEMVRLAFGFDGDEAKEYLDKMETKMKAQQG
;
A
#
# COMPACT_ATOMS: atom_id res chain seq x y z
N MET A 1 0.31 -22.96 -19.11
CA MET A 1 1.59 -22.22 -19.16
C MET A 1 1.52 -21.11 -18.12
N PRO A 2 2.61 -20.80 -17.40
CA PRO A 2 2.63 -19.64 -16.52
C PRO A 2 2.39 -18.36 -17.34
N LEU A 3 1.64 -17.42 -16.77
CA LEU A 3 1.36 -16.14 -17.43
C LEU A 3 2.65 -15.30 -17.52
N SER A 4 2.76 -14.49 -18.57
CA SER A 4 3.90 -13.58 -18.67
C SER A 4 3.79 -12.43 -17.64
N PRO A 5 4.90 -11.80 -17.23
CA PRO A 5 4.87 -10.66 -16.31
C PRO A 5 3.97 -9.50 -16.78
N ILE A 6 3.93 -9.25 -18.09
CA ILE A 6 3.06 -8.22 -18.70
C ILE A 6 1.58 -8.58 -18.50
N VAL A 7 1.22 -9.86 -18.63
CA VAL A 7 -0.15 -10.32 -18.41
C VAL A 7 -0.56 -10.12 -16.95
N PHE A 8 0.33 -10.38 -16.00
CA PHE A 8 0.06 -10.11 -14.58
C PHE A 8 -0.04 -8.62 -14.24
N CYS A 9 0.66 -7.73 -14.95
CA CYS A 9 0.47 -6.29 -14.77
C CYS A 9 -0.97 -5.87 -15.10
N VAL A 10 -1.47 -6.32 -16.26
CA VAL A 10 -2.84 -6.02 -16.71
C VAL A 10 -3.87 -6.70 -15.81
N LEU A 11 -3.65 -7.97 -15.47
CA LEU A 11 -4.52 -8.71 -14.56
C LEU A 11 -4.58 -8.06 -13.17
N GLY A 12 -3.44 -7.66 -12.62
CA GLY A 12 -3.37 -6.94 -11.34
C GLY A 12 -4.15 -5.63 -11.36
N ALA A 13 -4.06 -4.84 -12.44
CA ALA A 13 -4.87 -3.63 -12.60
C ALA A 13 -6.38 -3.93 -12.65
N LEU A 14 -6.79 -5.01 -13.33
CA LEU A 14 -8.19 -5.44 -13.35
C LEU A 14 -8.68 -5.93 -11.99
N VAL A 15 -7.83 -6.64 -11.25
CA VAL A 15 -8.10 -7.06 -9.86
C VAL A 15 -8.29 -5.82 -8.98
N PHE A 16 -7.43 -4.82 -9.08
CA PHE A 16 -7.58 -3.56 -8.35
C PHE A 16 -8.93 -2.88 -8.67
N CYS A 17 -9.32 -2.80 -9.95
CA CYS A 17 -10.64 -2.29 -10.34
C CYS A 17 -11.82 -3.11 -9.77
N ASP A 18 -11.71 -4.44 -9.74
CA ASP A 18 -12.73 -5.32 -9.13
C ASP A 18 -12.82 -5.09 -7.61
N ILE A 19 -11.69 -4.91 -6.93
CA ILE A 19 -11.63 -4.59 -5.50
C ILE A 19 -12.33 -3.26 -5.22
N VAL A 20 -11.96 -2.20 -5.95
CA VAL A 20 -12.54 -0.85 -5.77
C VAL A 20 -14.06 -0.87 -6.00
N SER A 21 -14.53 -1.62 -6.99
CA SER A 21 -15.97 -1.67 -7.31
C SER A 21 -16.79 -2.55 -6.36
N ARG A 22 -16.24 -3.67 -5.89
CA ARG A 22 -17.01 -4.71 -5.17
C ARG A 22 -16.83 -4.72 -3.67
N THR A 23 -15.75 -4.16 -3.15
CA THR A 23 -15.49 -4.13 -1.71
C THR A 23 -15.92 -2.82 -1.09
N GLU A 24 -16.14 -2.82 0.22
CA GLU A 24 -16.40 -1.59 0.99
C GLU A 24 -15.09 -0.89 1.39
N MET A 25 -13.91 -1.45 1.07
CA MET A 25 -12.62 -0.90 1.47
C MET A 25 -12.33 0.49 0.91
N PHE A 26 -12.92 0.82 -0.24
CA PHE A 26 -12.80 2.10 -0.94
C PHE A 26 -14.14 2.84 -1.02
N LYS A 27 -15.14 2.42 -0.25
CA LYS A 27 -16.46 3.05 -0.19
C LYS A 27 -16.68 3.57 1.22
N ASP A 28 -16.61 4.87 1.38
CA ASP A 28 -17.01 5.52 2.61
C ASP A 28 -18.46 6.01 2.47
N GLU A 29 -19.28 5.83 3.51
CA GLU A 29 -20.60 6.47 3.59
C GLU A 29 -20.49 8.01 3.48
N LYS A 30 -19.36 8.55 3.97
CA LYS A 30 -18.97 9.95 3.84
C LYS A 30 -17.53 10.01 3.36
N PRO A 31 -17.29 10.20 2.05
CA PRO A 31 -15.94 10.15 1.52
C PRO A 31 -15.10 11.29 2.09
N SER A 32 -13.97 10.93 2.68
CA SER A 32 -12.96 11.90 3.11
C SER A 32 -11.88 12.03 2.05
N PHE A 33 -11.66 13.26 1.61
CA PHE A 33 -10.61 13.60 0.65
C PHE A 33 -9.60 14.49 1.34
N HIS A 34 -8.34 14.04 1.36
CA HIS A 34 -7.23 14.83 1.86
C HIS A 34 -6.42 15.37 0.69
N LEU A 35 -5.71 16.47 0.92
CA LEU A 35 -4.66 16.91 0.00
C LEU A 35 -3.52 15.88 0.07
N ASN A 36 -3.36 15.11 -1.00
CA ASN A 36 -2.38 14.04 -1.12
C ASN A 36 -1.18 14.49 -1.96
N HIS A 37 0.02 14.13 -1.51
CA HIS A 37 1.24 14.34 -2.25
C HIS A 37 1.46 13.14 -3.19
N MET A 38 1.36 13.36 -4.50
CA MET A 38 1.34 12.28 -5.50
C MET A 38 2.66 11.52 -5.64
N ASP A 39 3.79 12.13 -5.26
CA ASP A 39 5.10 11.49 -5.23
C ASP A 39 5.69 11.49 -3.80
N LEU A 40 4.89 11.06 -2.81
CA LEU A 40 5.35 11.10 -1.42
C LEU A 40 6.39 10.00 -1.17
N GLY A 41 7.65 10.35 -1.32
CA GLY A 41 8.80 9.58 -0.82
C GLY A 41 9.42 10.25 0.40
N ALA A 42 10.25 9.51 1.14
CA ALA A 42 10.97 10.02 2.30
C ALA A 42 11.87 11.23 1.96
N GLN A 43 12.32 11.35 0.70
CA GLN A 43 13.06 12.50 0.20
C GLN A 43 12.25 13.83 0.22
N ASN A 44 10.92 13.75 0.26
CA ASN A 44 10.01 14.89 0.25
C ASN A 44 9.48 15.23 1.67
N ILE A 45 10.05 14.60 2.70
CA ILE A 45 9.69 14.80 4.12
C ILE A 45 10.89 15.42 4.83
N LEU A 46 10.73 16.65 5.32
CA LEU A 46 11.72 17.27 6.20
C LEU A 46 11.46 16.86 7.65
N VAL A 47 12.52 16.42 8.33
CA VAL A 47 12.48 15.99 9.72
C VAL A 47 13.57 16.68 10.55
N ASP A 48 13.34 16.81 11.86
CA ASP A 48 14.38 17.22 12.82
C ASP A 48 15.23 16.02 13.29
N ASP A 49 16.17 16.28 14.21
CA ASP A 49 17.06 15.27 14.79
C ASP A 49 16.31 14.15 15.56
N ASP A 50 15.09 14.42 15.98
CA ASP A 50 14.20 13.48 16.68
C ASP A 50 13.20 12.81 15.73
N PHE A 51 13.36 12.97 14.41
CA PHE A 51 12.46 12.49 13.35
C PHE A 51 11.05 13.09 13.37
N ASN A 52 10.82 14.23 14.02
CA ASN A 52 9.53 14.89 13.94
C ASN A 52 9.34 15.52 12.56
N PHE A 53 8.15 15.40 12.00
CA PHE A 53 7.83 16.00 10.70
C PHE A 53 7.78 17.53 10.80
N LEU A 54 8.66 18.19 10.06
CA LEU A 54 8.75 19.65 9.98
C LEU A 54 7.93 20.19 8.82
N ALA A 55 8.07 19.58 7.64
CA ALA A 55 7.35 19.98 6.44
C ALA A 55 7.30 18.84 5.41
N ILE A 56 6.29 18.90 4.56
CA ILE A 56 6.24 18.20 3.29
C ILE A 56 6.57 19.23 2.21
N ILE A 57 7.54 18.92 1.36
CA ILE A 57 7.95 19.78 0.25
C ILE A 57 7.41 19.26 -1.08
N ASP A 58 7.70 19.96 -2.17
CA ASP A 58 7.38 19.52 -3.54
C ASP A 58 5.87 19.30 -3.82
N LEU A 59 5.04 20.21 -3.32
CA LEU A 59 3.57 20.12 -3.40
C LEU A 59 2.97 20.57 -4.75
N GLU A 60 3.77 20.83 -5.78
CA GLU A 60 3.30 21.44 -7.04
C GLU A 60 2.29 20.58 -7.82
N PHE A 61 2.25 19.27 -7.54
CA PHE A 61 1.28 18.33 -8.10
C PHE A 61 0.40 17.66 -7.05
N ALA A 62 0.27 18.25 -5.86
CA ALA A 62 -0.63 17.73 -4.84
C ALA A 62 -2.09 17.77 -5.32
N GLN A 63 -2.85 16.71 -5.03
CA GLN A 63 -4.24 16.55 -5.48
C GLN A 63 -5.12 16.10 -4.33
N THR A 64 -6.42 16.39 -4.39
CA THR A 64 -7.38 15.79 -3.46
C THR A 64 -7.57 14.33 -3.81
N ALA A 65 -7.34 13.42 -2.86
CA ALA A 65 -7.52 11.98 -3.06
C ALA A 65 -8.21 11.32 -1.84
N PRO A 66 -8.89 10.18 -2.04
CA PRO A 66 -9.47 9.42 -0.94
C PRO A 66 -8.41 9.03 0.08
N VAL A 67 -8.72 9.07 1.36
CA VAL A 67 -7.77 8.76 2.44
C VAL A 67 -7.13 7.37 2.33
N GLN A 68 -7.82 6.42 1.69
CA GLN A 68 -7.39 5.04 1.47
C GLN A 68 -6.12 4.93 0.60
N VAL A 69 -5.78 5.98 -0.17
CA VAL A 69 -4.58 5.97 -1.03
C VAL A 69 -3.31 6.33 -0.27
N ASN A 70 -3.41 6.76 0.99
CA ASN A 70 -2.22 7.01 1.80
C ASN A 70 -1.54 5.68 2.17
N HIS A 71 -0.25 5.58 1.89
CA HIS A 71 0.57 4.42 2.27
C HIS A 71 1.96 4.86 2.72
N PHE A 72 2.75 3.90 3.22
CA PHE A 72 4.14 4.18 3.58
C PHE A 72 4.94 4.69 2.38
N PRO A 73 5.73 5.77 2.55
CA PRO A 73 6.49 6.36 1.45
C PRO A 73 7.63 5.44 1.00
N LEU A 74 8.15 5.71 -0.19
CA LEU A 74 9.43 5.12 -0.61
C LEU A 74 10.56 5.59 0.33
N PRO A 75 11.58 4.75 0.62
CA PRO A 75 11.85 3.43 0.05
C PRO A 75 11.29 2.25 0.88
N PHE A 76 10.33 2.47 1.79
CA PHE A 76 9.82 1.43 2.70
C PHE A 76 8.31 1.18 2.56
N PRO A 77 7.77 1.01 1.34
CA PRO A 77 6.35 0.72 1.18
C PRO A 77 6.01 -0.66 1.77
N LEU A 78 4.81 -0.80 2.34
CA LEU A 78 4.37 -2.07 2.91
C LEU A 78 3.66 -2.94 1.85
N ILE A 79 4.47 -3.56 0.99
CA ILE A 79 3.97 -4.38 -0.13
C ILE A 79 4.05 -5.88 0.12
N SER A 80 4.90 -6.34 1.03
CA SER A 80 5.04 -7.76 1.36
C SER A 80 3.97 -8.21 2.36
N SER A 81 3.63 -9.50 2.32
CA SER A 81 2.69 -10.09 3.28
C SER A 81 3.28 -10.11 4.70
N ASN A 82 2.43 -10.01 5.71
CA ASN A 82 2.87 -10.08 7.11
C ASN A 82 3.56 -11.42 7.44
N ALA A 83 3.12 -12.51 6.81
CA ALA A 83 3.74 -13.82 6.96
C ALA A 83 5.18 -13.83 6.42
N SER A 84 5.39 -13.33 5.20
CA SER A 84 6.72 -13.23 4.59
C SER A 84 7.66 -12.34 5.40
N ILE A 85 7.17 -11.18 5.86
CA ILE A 85 7.97 -10.29 6.73
C ILE A 85 8.40 -11.02 8.02
N ARG A 86 7.46 -11.73 8.68
CA ARG A 86 7.78 -12.47 9.92
C ARG A 86 8.77 -13.59 9.69
N GLU A 87 8.62 -14.36 8.62
CA GLU A 87 9.53 -15.44 8.27
C GLU A 87 10.96 -14.92 8.09
N ILE A 88 11.13 -13.84 7.33
CA ILE A 88 12.44 -13.21 7.12
C ILE A 88 13.02 -12.71 8.44
N LEU A 89 12.21 -12.07 9.29
CA LEU A 89 12.67 -11.52 10.57
C LEU A 89 13.00 -12.60 11.63
N GLN A 90 12.51 -13.83 11.47
CA GLN A 90 12.82 -14.95 12.36
C GLN A 90 14.15 -15.64 12.00
N ASP A 91 14.64 -15.48 10.78
CA ASP A 91 15.92 -16.01 10.34
C ASP A 91 16.97 -14.90 10.19
N LEU A 92 17.83 -14.78 11.22
CA LEU A 92 18.95 -13.83 11.23
C LEU A 92 19.96 -14.03 10.09
N LYS A 93 19.97 -15.21 9.45
CA LYS A 93 20.85 -15.53 8.31
C LYS A 93 20.15 -15.31 6.97
N HIS A 94 18.87 -14.96 6.96
CA HIS A 94 18.15 -14.69 5.72
C HIS A 94 18.79 -13.51 5.00
N VAL A 95 19.05 -13.66 3.70
CA VAL A 95 19.76 -12.63 2.90
C VAL A 95 19.06 -11.27 2.93
N ALA A 96 17.73 -11.26 3.05
CA ALA A 96 16.92 -10.06 3.14
C ALA A 96 16.74 -9.50 4.58
N PHE A 97 17.22 -10.18 5.63
CA PHE A 97 16.97 -9.82 7.03
C PHE A 97 17.29 -8.35 7.32
N SER A 98 18.50 -7.91 6.95
CA SER A 98 18.96 -6.53 7.21
C SER A 98 18.10 -5.48 6.49
N ASN A 99 17.61 -5.78 5.28
CA ASN A 99 16.76 -4.87 4.53
C ASN A 99 15.35 -4.80 5.15
N VAL A 100 14.73 -5.96 5.39
CA VAL A 100 13.39 -6.03 5.97
C VAL A 100 13.35 -5.45 7.39
N SER A 101 14.36 -5.71 8.22
CA SER A 101 14.47 -5.12 9.56
C SER A 101 14.48 -3.59 9.52
N ARG A 102 15.26 -2.99 8.61
CA ARG A 102 15.30 -1.52 8.44
C ARG A 102 13.98 -0.95 7.94
N GLN A 103 13.35 -1.62 6.97
CA GLN A 103 12.04 -1.17 6.46
C GLN A 103 10.96 -1.23 7.53
N THR A 104 10.88 -2.33 8.29
CA THR A 104 9.92 -2.46 9.41
C THR A 104 10.17 -1.36 10.46
N ALA A 105 11.42 -1.10 10.83
CA ALA A 105 11.75 -0.03 11.77
C ALA A 105 11.34 1.35 11.22
N ALA A 106 11.61 1.64 9.94
CA ALA A 106 11.22 2.90 9.30
C ALA A 106 9.69 3.07 9.24
N GLN A 107 8.94 2.01 8.93
CA GLN A 107 7.48 2.00 8.93
C GLN A 107 6.93 2.29 10.33
N THR A 108 7.45 1.62 11.36
CA THR A 108 7.05 1.86 12.75
C THR A 108 7.33 3.30 13.19
N THR A 109 8.53 3.81 12.89
CA THR A 109 8.88 5.21 13.20
C THR A 109 7.97 6.19 12.46
N CYS A 110 7.74 5.98 11.16
CA CYS A 110 6.88 6.84 10.34
C CYS A 110 5.44 6.87 10.89
N GLN A 111 4.86 5.71 11.22
CA GLN A 111 3.53 5.65 11.82
C GLN A 111 3.49 6.39 13.16
N GLN A 112 4.47 6.16 14.03
CA GLN A 112 4.52 6.82 15.35
C GLN A 112 4.58 8.34 15.21
N LYS A 113 5.39 8.86 14.28
CA LYS A 113 5.55 10.29 14.05
C LYS A 113 4.33 10.93 13.40
N LEU A 114 3.60 10.20 12.56
CA LEU A 114 2.27 10.63 12.11
C LEU A 114 1.29 10.71 13.27
N GLN A 115 1.24 9.70 14.15
CA GLN A 115 0.37 9.75 15.33
C GLN A 115 0.72 10.91 16.26
N ASP A 116 2.00 11.20 16.45
CA ASP A 116 2.45 12.37 17.23
C ASP A 116 1.96 13.67 16.60
N ALA A 117 2.12 13.82 15.28
CA ALA A 117 1.66 14.97 14.53
C ALA A 117 0.13 15.14 14.60
N GLU A 118 -0.63 14.06 14.40
CA GLU A 118 -2.09 14.06 14.49
C GLU A 118 -2.58 14.42 15.91
N ARG A 119 -1.93 13.89 16.96
CA ARG A 119 -2.22 14.26 18.35
C ARG A 119 -1.95 15.74 18.61
N ASN A 120 -0.82 16.25 18.14
CA ASN A 120 -0.48 17.67 18.26
C ASN A 120 -1.47 18.58 17.53
N LEU A 121 -1.97 18.15 16.38
CA LEU A 121 -3.01 18.87 15.62
C LEU A 121 -4.37 18.83 16.34
N ALA A 122 -4.74 17.67 16.90
CA ALA A 122 -5.97 17.52 17.70
C ALA A 122 -5.96 18.42 18.94
N GLN A 123 -4.83 18.49 19.67
CA GLN A 123 -4.66 19.41 20.82
C GLN A 123 -4.83 20.89 20.43
N LYS A 124 -4.58 21.24 19.16
CA LYS A 124 -4.78 22.58 18.59
C LYS A 124 -6.18 22.77 17.99
N GLY A 125 -7.12 21.85 18.24
CA GLY A 125 -8.49 21.91 17.72
C GLY A 125 -8.61 21.60 16.22
N ARG A 126 -7.62 20.93 15.63
CA ARG A 126 -7.58 20.59 14.19
C ARG A 126 -7.35 19.09 13.99
N PRO A 127 -8.23 18.21 14.46
CA PRO A 127 -8.03 16.77 14.33
C PRO A 127 -8.01 16.34 12.86
N VAL A 128 -7.16 15.36 12.54
CA VAL A 128 -7.13 14.69 11.24
C VAL A 128 -8.14 13.53 11.29
N VAL A 129 -9.18 13.60 10.47
CA VAL A 129 -10.27 12.61 10.48
C VAL A 129 -10.59 12.17 9.04
N PRO A 130 -10.48 10.87 8.71
CA PRO A 130 -9.92 9.81 9.56
C PRO A 130 -8.40 9.94 9.76
N SER A 131 -7.85 9.24 10.76
CA SER A 131 -6.41 9.17 10.99
C SER A 131 -5.71 8.55 9.78
N ILE A 132 -4.68 9.22 9.28
CA ILE A 132 -3.80 8.68 8.25
C ILE A 132 -2.93 7.59 8.87
N ALA A 133 -2.40 7.83 10.07
CA ALA A 133 -1.48 6.92 10.74
C ALA A 133 -2.10 5.54 11.02
N ASP A 134 -3.36 5.49 11.44
CA ASP A 134 -4.08 4.24 11.67
C ASP A 134 -4.39 3.49 10.37
N GLY A 135 -4.57 4.23 9.26
CA GLY A 135 -4.85 3.68 7.94
C GLY A 135 -3.64 3.00 7.27
N LEU A 136 -2.40 3.36 7.63
CA LEU A 136 -1.20 2.94 6.90
C LEU A 136 -0.98 1.42 6.84
N TYR A 137 -1.29 0.70 7.91
CA TYR A 137 -1.21 -0.78 7.93
C TYR A 137 -2.49 -1.46 7.42
N GLY A 138 -3.53 -0.68 7.12
CA GLY A 138 -4.82 -1.19 6.68
C GLY A 138 -4.78 -1.82 5.28
N PRO A 139 -5.75 -2.71 4.96
CA PRO A 139 -5.81 -3.36 3.65
C PRO A 139 -5.85 -2.39 2.47
N ALA A 140 -6.64 -1.32 2.55
CA ALA A 140 -6.81 -0.37 1.45
C ALA A 140 -5.49 0.37 1.10
N SER A 141 -4.80 0.90 2.11
CA SER A 141 -3.44 1.49 1.99
C SER A 141 -2.48 0.53 1.29
N ARG A 142 -2.43 -0.72 1.77
CA ARG A 142 -1.52 -1.73 1.23
C ARG A 142 -1.87 -2.15 -0.20
N ILE A 143 -3.16 -2.34 -0.50
CA ILE A 143 -3.64 -2.66 -1.85
C ILE A 143 -3.25 -1.54 -2.82
N TYR A 144 -3.46 -0.28 -2.44
CA TYR A 144 -3.05 0.86 -3.26
C TYR A 144 -1.53 0.89 -3.46
N ALA A 145 -0.74 0.75 -2.38
CA ALA A 145 0.72 0.68 -2.46
C ALA A 145 1.23 -0.45 -3.37
N VAL A 146 0.60 -1.63 -3.31
CA VAL A 146 0.92 -2.78 -4.17
C VAL A 146 0.55 -2.47 -5.62
N SER A 147 -0.59 -1.84 -5.88
CA SER A 147 -1.05 -1.50 -7.23
C SER A 147 -0.08 -0.55 -7.95
N GLU A 148 0.50 0.42 -7.23
CA GLU A 148 1.50 1.34 -7.78
C GLU A 148 2.83 0.66 -8.17
N LYS A 149 3.08 -0.56 -7.70
CA LYS A 149 4.31 -1.31 -7.98
C LYS A 149 4.13 -2.39 -9.04
N LEU A 150 2.93 -2.57 -9.58
CA LEU A 150 2.70 -3.45 -10.73
C LEU A 150 3.59 -3.03 -11.92
N GLY A 151 4.27 -3.99 -12.54
CA GLY A 151 5.23 -3.73 -13.63
C GLY A 151 6.53 -3.06 -13.22
N GLY A 152 6.72 -2.76 -11.93
CA GLY A 152 7.95 -2.19 -11.38
C GLY A 152 8.99 -3.24 -10.97
N SER A 153 10.05 -2.79 -10.31
CA SER A 153 11.15 -3.64 -9.81
C SER A 153 10.91 -4.24 -8.41
N TRP A 154 9.74 -4.01 -7.82
CA TRP A 154 9.45 -4.33 -6.42
C TRP A 154 8.61 -5.61 -6.30
N GLY A 155 9.27 -6.77 -6.48
CA GLY A 155 8.62 -8.08 -6.52
C GLY A 155 8.08 -8.44 -7.92
N THR A 156 7.57 -9.65 -8.08
CA THR A 156 6.92 -10.03 -9.35
C THR A 156 5.48 -9.51 -9.38
N SER A 157 5.00 -9.08 -10.54
CA SER A 157 3.60 -8.64 -10.68
C SER A 157 2.60 -9.75 -10.34
N GLU A 158 3.02 -11.01 -10.45
CA GLU A 158 2.27 -12.17 -9.97
C GLU A 158 2.09 -12.14 -8.45
N GLU A 159 3.18 -12.11 -7.68
CA GLU A 159 3.14 -12.06 -6.20
C GLU A 159 2.32 -10.87 -5.70
N LEU A 160 2.51 -9.69 -6.30
CA LEU A 160 1.76 -8.48 -5.98
C LEU A 160 0.25 -8.65 -6.26
N THR A 161 -0.11 -9.30 -7.37
CA THR A 161 -1.51 -9.57 -7.71
C THR A 161 -2.15 -10.51 -6.69
N TYR A 162 -1.47 -11.59 -6.31
CA TYR A 162 -1.95 -12.49 -5.26
C TYR A 162 -2.08 -11.78 -3.90
N GLU A 163 -1.13 -10.91 -3.55
CA GLU A 163 -1.20 -10.14 -2.30
C GLU A 163 -2.41 -9.20 -2.26
N MET A 164 -2.78 -8.54 -3.38
CA MET A 164 -4.00 -7.73 -3.44
C MET A 164 -5.26 -8.56 -3.20
N VAL A 165 -5.34 -9.75 -3.83
CA VAL A 165 -6.47 -10.69 -3.64
C VAL A 165 -6.56 -11.13 -2.18
N ARG A 166 -5.43 -11.50 -1.57
CA ARG A 166 -5.36 -11.90 -0.17
C ARG A 166 -5.77 -10.76 0.77
N LEU A 167 -5.34 -9.53 0.50
CA LEU A 167 -5.69 -8.36 1.31
C LEU A 167 -7.17 -8.01 1.20
N ALA A 168 -7.75 -8.10 0.00
CA ALA A 168 -9.12 -7.69 -0.27
C ALA A 168 -10.17 -8.73 0.15
N PHE A 169 -9.88 -10.01 -0.08
CA PHE A 169 -10.88 -11.09 0.05
C PHE A 169 -10.47 -12.16 1.07
N GLY A 170 -9.22 -12.16 1.55
CA GLY A 170 -8.71 -13.19 2.44
C GLY A 170 -8.37 -14.52 1.75
N PHE A 171 -8.51 -14.61 0.42
CA PHE A 171 -8.23 -15.84 -0.32
C PHE A 171 -6.72 -16.15 -0.33
N ASP A 172 -6.39 -17.43 -0.20
CA ASP A 172 -5.03 -17.95 -0.41
C ASP A 172 -5.04 -19.16 -1.35
N GLY A 173 -3.85 -19.63 -1.72
CA GLY A 173 -3.68 -20.92 -2.40
C GLY A 173 -4.62 -21.11 -3.61
N ASP A 174 -5.43 -22.15 -3.55
CA ASP A 174 -6.34 -22.53 -4.63
C ASP A 174 -7.51 -21.53 -4.80
N GLU A 175 -7.99 -20.91 -3.73
CA GLU A 175 -9.08 -19.91 -3.81
C GLU A 175 -8.63 -18.66 -4.56
N ALA A 176 -7.43 -18.17 -4.24
CA ALA A 176 -6.86 -17.01 -4.91
C ALA A 176 -6.61 -17.32 -6.39
N LYS A 177 -6.14 -18.53 -6.69
CA LYS A 177 -5.91 -18.99 -8.07
C LYS A 177 -7.22 -19.08 -8.87
N GLU A 178 -8.26 -19.68 -8.31
CA GLU A 178 -9.58 -19.77 -8.97
C GLU A 178 -10.15 -18.38 -9.27
N TYR A 179 -10.02 -17.44 -8.33
CA TYR A 179 -10.42 -16.06 -8.54
C TYR A 179 -9.66 -15.41 -9.70
N LEU A 180 -8.33 -15.58 -9.76
CA LEU A 180 -7.50 -15.02 -10.81
C LEU A 180 -7.75 -15.65 -12.18
N ASP A 181 -7.96 -16.96 -12.25
CA ASP A 181 -8.31 -17.67 -13.49
C ASP A 181 -9.65 -17.15 -14.07
N LYS A 182 -10.62 -16.85 -13.19
CA LYS A 182 -11.90 -16.22 -13.57
C LYS A 182 -11.69 -14.80 -14.09
N MET A 183 -10.85 -14.01 -13.43
CA MET A 183 -10.54 -12.64 -13.87
C MET A 183 -9.78 -12.63 -15.20
N GLU A 184 -8.85 -13.56 -15.42
CA GLU A 184 -8.14 -13.73 -16.68
C GLU A 184 -9.10 -14.10 -17.82
N THR A 185 -10.05 -15.00 -17.55
CA THR A 185 -11.08 -15.38 -18.53
C THR A 185 -11.94 -14.18 -18.93
N LYS A 186 -12.34 -13.33 -17.98
CA LYS A 186 -13.05 -12.07 -18.26
C LYS A 186 -12.21 -11.11 -19.10
N MET A 187 -10.93 -10.96 -18.77
CA MET A 187 -10.00 -10.10 -19.52
C MET A 187 -9.91 -10.55 -20.99
N LYS A 188 -9.74 -11.85 -21.24
CA LYS A 188 -9.68 -12.40 -22.60
C LYS A 188 -10.98 -12.18 -23.38
N ALA A 189 -12.13 -12.34 -22.71
CA ALA A 189 -13.44 -12.13 -23.33
C ALA A 189 -13.72 -10.66 -23.72
N GLN A 190 -13.04 -9.70 -23.09
CA GLN A 190 -13.15 -8.27 -23.43
C GLN A 190 -12.18 -7.82 -24.54
N GLN A 191 -11.25 -8.69 -24.95
CA GLN A 191 -10.24 -8.43 -25.98
C GLN A 191 -10.58 -9.06 -27.34
N GLY A 192 -11.62 -9.90 -27.41
CA GLY A 192 -12.13 -10.52 -28.64
C GLY A 192 -13.42 -9.85 -29.11
#